data_AF-A0A7J2YVN8-F1
#
_entry.id   AF-A0A7J2YVN8-F1
#
_cell.length_a   1.000
_cell.length_b   1.000
_cell.length_c   1.000
_cell.angle_alpha   90.00
_cell.angle_beta   90.00
_cell.angle_gamma   90.00
#
_symmetry.space_group_name_H-M   'P 1'
#
loop_
_entity.id
_entity.type
_entity.pdbx_description
1 polymer ?
#
loop_
_entity_poly.entity_id
_entity_poly.type
_entity_poly.pdbx_seq_one_letter_code
_entity_poly.pdbx_strand_id
1 'polypeptide(L)'
;MSESVWKKPVICIFKERSKDNWQSDPFVVIKAKQVTLASRDGHKYSGKIEDFFTLMGDSDYLASAEGKSDHYVMCWFDDTIPDMTKDLCRLRGVRVDGEVTYNLNEQTHKRTYNASFTAEQAQLT
;
A
#
# COMPACT_ATOMS: atom_id res chain seq x y z
N MET A 1 -10.45 15.22 12.04
CA MET A 1 -9.72 14.13 11.35
C MET A 1 -10.23 14.05 9.93
N SER A 2 -9.38 14.33 8.94
CA SER A 2 -9.71 14.14 7.52
C SER A 2 -9.30 12.73 7.10
N GLU A 3 -10.23 11.99 6.53
CA GLU A 3 -10.01 10.65 5.98
C GLU A 3 -10.16 10.70 4.46
N SER A 4 -9.18 10.17 3.74
CA SER A 4 -9.21 9.99 2.30
C SER A 4 -9.45 8.53 1.97
N VAL A 5 -10.30 8.28 0.97
CA VAL A 5 -10.71 6.93 0.56
C VAL A 5 -10.59 6.79 -0.94
N TRP A 6 -9.83 5.79 -1.39
CA TRP A 6 -9.74 5.43 -2.81
C TRP A 6 -10.33 4.04 -3.02
N LYS A 7 -11.25 3.92 -3.99
CA LYS A 7 -11.92 2.67 -4.32
C LYS A 7 -11.23 1.98 -5.47
N LYS A 8 -11.03 0.68 -5.33
CA LYS A 8 -10.41 -0.19 -6.32
C LYS A 8 -9.01 0.28 -6.80
N PRO A 9 -8.10 0.80 -5.96
CA PRO A 9 -6.80 1.25 -6.46
C PRO A 9 -5.92 0.07 -6.92
N VAL A 10 -5.08 0.31 -7.93
CA VAL A 10 -3.89 -0.51 -8.17
C VAL A 10 -2.73 0.16 -7.42
N ILE A 11 -2.15 -0.55 -6.46
CA ILE A 11 -1.09 -0.01 -5.60
C ILE A 11 0.23 -0.69 -5.97
N CYS A 12 1.21 0.10 -6.38
CA CYS A 12 2.58 -0.31 -6.58
C CYS A 12 3.36 -0.08 -5.29
N ILE A 13 4.01 -1.13 -4.77
CA ILE A 13 4.76 -1.09 -3.52
C ILE A 13 6.23 -1.34 -3.82
N PHE A 14 7.07 -0.41 -3.39
CA PHE A 14 8.52 -0.44 -3.56
C PHE A 14 9.18 -0.58 -2.19
N LYS A 15 10.29 -1.30 -2.10
CA LYS A 15 11.13 -1.28 -0.91
C LYS A 15 11.85 0.07 -0.83
N GLU A 16 11.69 0.77 0.27
CA GLU A 16 12.40 2.03 0.50
C GLU A 16 13.83 1.68 0.94
N ARG A 17 14.76 1.70 -0.02
CA ARG A 17 16.18 1.41 0.19
C ARG A 17 17.00 2.71 0.13
N SER A 18 18.22 2.65 0.65
CA SER A 18 19.18 3.75 0.57
C SER A 18 19.49 4.11 -0.88
N LYS A 19 20.00 5.33 -1.11
CA LYS A 19 20.33 5.87 -2.44
C LYS A 19 21.16 4.94 -3.32
N ASP A 20 21.99 4.08 -2.71
CA ASP A 20 22.90 3.18 -3.40
C ASP A 20 22.24 1.87 -3.88
N ASN A 21 20.97 1.62 -3.53
CA ASN A 21 20.21 0.43 -3.90
C ASN A 21 18.79 0.78 -4.36
N TRP A 22 18.68 1.84 -5.17
CA TRP A 22 17.41 2.27 -5.73
C TRP A 22 16.85 1.21 -6.69
N GLN A 23 15.66 0.70 -6.39
CA GLN A 23 14.91 -0.16 -7.30
C GLN A 23 13.91 0.68 -8.07
N SER A 24 14.00 0.66 -9.40
CA SER A 24 13.01 1.30 -10.29
C SER A 24 11.68 0.55 -10.31
N ASP A 25 11.71 -0.75 -10.01
CA ASP A 25 10.59 -1.64 -10.23
C ASP A 25 9.86 -1.92 -8.91
N PRO A 26 8.52 -2.00 -8.94
CA PRO A 26 7.76 -2.36 -7.74
C PRO A 26 8.11 -3.79 -7.33
N PHE A 27 8.35 -3.97 -6.04
CA PHE A 27 8.55 -5.30 -5.45
C PHE A 27 7.26 -6.11 -5.47
N VAL A 28 6.11 -5.44 -5.28
CA VAL A 28 4.79 -6.05 -5.37
C VAL A 28 3.78 -5.05 -5.91
N VAL A 29 2.85 -5.53 -6.74
CA VAL A 29 1.71 -4.76 -7.25
C VAL A 29 0.44 -5.46 -6.82
N ILE A 30 -0.45 -4.73 -6.16
CA ILE A 30 -1.71 -5.26 -5.64
C ILE A 30 -2.90 -4.52 -6.23
N LYS A 31 -4.02 -5.23 -6.37
CA LYS A 31 -5.34 -4.62 -6.56
C LYS A 31 -6.09 -4.73 -5.25
N ALA A 32 -6.46 -3.60 -4.66
CA ALA A 32 -7.29 -3.57 -3.46
C ALA A 32 -8.74 -3.27 -3.82
N LYS A 33 -9.68 -3.63 -2.95
CA LYS A 33 -11.05 -3.11 -3.02
C LYS A 33 -11.12 -1.66 -2.57
N GLN A 34 -10.33 -1.31 -1.57
CA GLN A 34 -10.30 0.02 -0.98
C GLN A 34 -8.95 0.28 -0.29
N VAL A 35 -8.48 1.53 -0.33
CA VAL A 35 -7.46 2.03 0.58
C VAL A 35 -8.00 3.26 1.30
N THR A 36 -7.78 3.31 2.61
CA THR A 36 -8.15 4.43 3.48
C THR A 36 -6.90 5.03 4.08
N LEU A 37 -6.88 6.35 4.22
CA LEU A 37 -5.78 7.08 4.85
C LEU A 37 -6.35 8.19 5.74
N ALA A 38 -5.98 8.15 7.01
CA ALA A 38 -6.31 9.18 7.98
C ALA A 38 -5.03 9.89 8.43
N SER A 39 -5.09 11.22 8.48
CA SER A 39 -4.03 12.02 9.12
C SER A 39 -4.21 11.99 10.63
N ARG A 40 -3.12 11.70 11.37
CA ARG A 40 -3.07 11.88 12.83
C ARG A 40 -2.32 13.17 13.15
N ASP A 41 -2.78 13.89 14.17
CA ASP A 41 -2.15 15.12 14.66
C ASP A 41 -0.67 14.85 15.02
N GLY A 42 0.26 15.35 14.19
CA GLY A 42 1.71 15.20 14.42
C GLY A 42 2.55 14.53 13.31
N HIS A 43 2.15 14.63 12.03
CA HIS A 43 2.92 14.19 10.84
C HIS A 43 2.95 12.69 10.52
N LYS A 44 2.11 11.87 11.16
CA LYS A 44 1.98 10.45 10.82
C LYS A 44 0.62 10.15 10.23
N TYR A 45 0.61 9.40 9.15
CA TYR A 45 -0.61 8.87 8.55
C TYR A 45 -0.83 7.43 9.00
N SER A 46 -2.08 7.06 9.18
CA SER A 46 -2.48 5.66 9.38
C SER A 46 -3.51 5.29 8.33
N GLY A 47 -3.40 4.09 7.77
CA GLY A 47 -4.29 3.64 6.72
C GLY A 47 -4.57 2.15 6.77
N LYS A 48 -5.48 1.73 5.91
CA LYS A 48 -5.85 0.33 5.70
C LYS A 48 -5.96 0.02 4.22
N ILE A 49 -5.49 -1.16 3.85
CA ILE A 49 -5.71 -1.76 2.53
C ILE A 49 -6.66 -2.92 2.73
N GLU A 50 -7.83 -2.84 2.12
CA GLU A 50 -8.92 -3.80 2.30
C GLU A 50 -9.12 -4.66 1.06
N ASP A 51 -9.35 -5.95 1.30
CA ASP A 51 -9.64 -6.98 0.33
C ASP A 51 -8.72 -6.93 -0.91
N PHE A 52 -7.40 -7.00 -0.71
CA PHE A 52 -6.44 -6.94 -1.81
C PHE A 52 -5.94 -8.30 -2.28
N PHE A 53 -5.56 -8.38 -3.54
CA PHE A 53 -4.87 -9.53 -4.12
C PHE A 53 -3.69 -9.07 -4.98
N THR A 54 -2.74 -9.96 -5.15
CA THR A 54 -1.48 -9.67 -5.83
C THR A 54 -1.62 -9.84 -7.33
N LEU A 55 -1.25 -8.79 -8.07
CA LEU A 55 -1.14 -8.81 -9.53
C LEU A 55 0.26 -9.21 -9.98
N MET A 56 1.29 -8.83 -9.22
CA MET A 56 2.70 -9.12 -9.51
C MET A 56 3.51 -9.11 -8.20
N GLY A 57 4.55 -9.95 -8.11
CA GLY A 57 5.45 -10.01 -6.96
C GLY A 57 4.92 -10.91 -5.84
N ASP A 58 5.53 -10.79 -4.67
CA ASP A 58 5.19 -11.60 -3.50
C ASP A 58 4.67 -10.72 -2.34
N SER A 59 3.36 -10.77 -2.12
CA SER A 59 2.72 -10.07 -0.99
C SER A 59 2.93 -10.77 0.35
N ASP A 60 3.25 -12.07 0.37
CA ASP A 60 3.48 -12.80 1.61
C ASP A 60 4.75 -12.27 2.32
N TYR A 61 5.70 -11.69 1.54
CA TYR A 61 6.84 -10.97 2.11
C TYR A 61 6.44 -9.82 3.04
N LEU A 62 5.38 -9.07 2.73
CA LEU A 62 4.89 -7.99 3.60
C LEU A 62 4.46 -8.50 4.99
N ALA A 63 4.06 -9.77 5.06
CA ALA A 63 3.66 -10.43 6.30
C ALA A 63 4.84 -11.12 7.02
N SER A 64 5.97 -11.29 6.35
CA SER A 64 7.17 -11.93 6.92
C SER A 64 7.82 -11.07 8.01
N ALA A 65 8.65 -11.69 8.86
CA ALA A 65 9.40 -10.98 9.89
C ALA A 65 10.31 -9.89 9.29
N GLU A 66 10.94 -10.18 8.15
CA GLU A 66 11.78 -9.23 7.43
C GLU A 66 10.95 -8.07 6.88
N GLY A 67 9.84 -8.35 6.21
CA GLY A 67 8.98 -7.32 5.62
C GLY A 67 8.38 -6.37 6.65
N LYS A 68 8.00 -6.86 7.83
CA LYS A 68 7.52 -6.02 8.95
C LYS A 68 8.57 -5.01 9.46
N SER A 69 9.85 -5.29 9.22
CA SER A 69 10.96 -4.42 9.61
C SER A 69 11.40 -3.44 8.51
N ASP A 70 10.98 -3.68 7.27
CA ASP A 70 11.27 -2.83 6.12
C ASP A 70 10.36 -1.58 6.09
N HIS A 71 10.80 -0.59 5.33
CA HIS A 71 10.00 0.58 4.97
C HIS A 71 9.68 0.53 3.48
N TYR A 72 8.53 1.07 3.12
CA TYR A 72 8.02 1.01 1.76
C TYR A 72 7.60 2.37 1.23
N VAL A 73 7.65 2.49 -0.09
CA VAL A 73 6.95 3.53 -0.84
C VAL A 73 5.73 2.89 -1.48
N MET A 74 4.56 3.49 -1.29
CA MET A 74 3.32 3.06 -1.94
C MET A 74 2.84 4.13 -2.90
N CYS A 75 2.49 3.71 -4.12
CA CYS A 75 2.05 4.59 -5.19
C CYS A 75 0.76 4.08 -5.83
N TRP A 76 -0.21 4.96 -6.08
CA TRP A 76 -1.40 4.64 -6.87
C TRP A 76 -1.97 5.89 -7.56
N PHE A 77 -2.81 5.68 -8.56
CA PHE A 77 -3.57 6.74 -9.20
C PHE A 77 -4.91 6.95 -8.51
N ASP A 78 -5.35 8.20 -8.46
CA ASP A 78 -6.72 8.54 -8.11
C ASP A 78 -7.57 8.54 -9.38
N ASP A 79 -8.33 7.46 -9.59
CA ASP A 79 -9.21 7.29 -10.76
C ASP A 79 -10.32 8.37 -10.83
N THR A 80 -10.54 9.15 -9.77
CA THR A 80 -11.47 10.29 -9.80
C THR A 80 -10.88 11.54 -10.47
N ILE A 81 -9.57 11.55 -10.69
CA ILE A 81 -8.85 12.62 -11.38
C ILE A 81 -8.69 12.21 -12.85
N PRO A 82 -9.44 12.82 -13.79
CA PRO A 82 -9.39 12.45 -15.22
C PRO A 82 -8.08 12.81 -15.91
N ASP A 83 -7.24 13.59 -15.25
CA ASP A 83 -5.97 14.08 -15.77
C ASP A 83 -4.80 13.23 -15.26
N MET A 84 -4.32 12.34 -16.13
CA MET A 84 -3.17 11.47 -15.88
C MET A 84 -1.83 12.24 -15.78
N THR A 85 -1.83 13.57 -15.98
CA THR A 85 -0.65 14.42 -15.79
C THR A 85 -0.45 14.90 -14.35
N LYS A 86 -1.46 14.72 -13.48
CA LYS A 86 -1.32 15.00 -12.04
C LYS A 86 -0.54 13.90 -11.34
N ASP A 87 0.21 14.30 -10.31
CA ASP A 87 1.11 13.42 -9.59
C ASP A 87 0.34 12.25 -8.95
N LEU A 88 0.92 11.06 -9.07
CA LEU A 88 0.47 9.85 -8.39
C LEU A 88 0.39 10.07 -6.86
N CYS A 89 -0.67 9.54 -6.25
CA CYS A 89 -0.73 9.44 -4.80
C CYS A 89 0.46 8.62 -4.32
N ARG A 90 1.26 9.19 -3.42
CA ARG A 90 2.50 8.60 -2.95
C ARG A 90 2.64 8.69 -1.44
N LEU A 91 2.87 7.55 -0.82
CA LEU A 91 3.23 7.45 0.59
C LEU A 91 4.70 7.01 0.72
N ARG A 92 5.41 7.57 1.70
CA ARG A 92 6.79 7.19 2.06
C ARG A 92 6.91 6.87 3.53
N GLY A 93 7.95 6.10 3.89
CA GLY A 93 8.13 5.57 5.24
C GLY A 93 6.99 4.63 5.62
N VAL A 94 6.40 3.93 4.65
CA VAL A 94 5.25 3.07 4.92
C VAL A 94 5.70 1.83 5.67
N ARG A 95 5.00 1.49 6.75
CA ARG A 95 5.21 0.28 7.54
C ARG A 95 3.89 -0.44 7.70
N VAL A 96 3.89 -1.75 7.42
CA VAL A 96 2.71 -2.60 7.63
C VAL A 96 2.64 -2.94 9.12
N ASP A 97 1.53 -2.56 9.74
CA ASP A 97 1.27 -2.76 11.16
C ASP A 97 0.52 -4.08 11.39
N GLY A 98 1.03 -4.92 12.29
CA GLY A 98 0.34 -6.14 12.74
C GLY A 98 0.50 -7.34 11.81
N GLU A 99 -0.43 -8.29 11.91
CA GLU A 99 -0.50 -9.45 11.02
C GLU A 99 -1.32 -9.10 9.77
N VAL A 100 -0.73 -9.33 8.59
CA VAL A 100 -1.50 -9.34 7.35
C VAL A 100 -2.41 -10.57 7.39
N THR A 101 -3.70 -10.35 7.59
CA THR A 101 -4.69 -11.43 7.57
C THR A 101 -5.12 -11.73 6.15
N TYR A 102 -5.47 -12.98 5.84
CA TYR A 102 -6.07 -13.32 4.56
C TYR A 102 -7.30 -14.21 4.73
N ASN A 103 -8.24 -14.06 3.81
CA ASN A 103 -9.35 -14.99 3.60
C ASN A 103 -9.02 -15.86 2.39
N LEU A 104 -9.10 -17.19 2.55
CA LEU A 104 -8.97 -18.13 1.45
C LEU A 104 -10.36 -18.41 0.88
N ASN A 105 -10.56 -18.12 -0.39
CA ASN A 105 -11.75 -18.58 -1.09
C ASN A 105 -11.56 -20.06 -1.45
N GLU A 106 -12.28 -20.97 -0.77
CA GLU A 106 -12.12 -22.42 -0.96
C GLU A 106 -12.46 -22.91 -2.37
N GLN A 107 -13.33 -22.21 -3.10
CA GLN A 107 -13.74 -22.61 -4.46
C GLN A 107 -12.70 -22.23 -5.52
N THR A 108 -12.03 -21.08 -5.34
CA THR A 108 -11.06 -20.56 -6.31
C THR A 108 -9.62 -20.72 -5.85
N HIS A 109 -9.42 -21.16 -4.61
CA HIS A 109 -8.15 -21.18 -3.88
C HIS A 109 -7.40 -19.83 -3.89
N LYS A 110 -8.11 -18.72 -4.13
CA LYS A 110 -7.54 -17.37 -4.12
C LYS A 110 -7.51 -16.82 -2.71
N ARG A 111 -6.37 -16.24 -2.32
CA ARG A 111 -6.22 -15.48 -1.08
C ARG A 111 -6.58 -14.01 -1.32
N THR A 112 -7.26 -13.43 -0.34
CA THR A 112 -7.57 -12.00 -0.30
C THR A 112 -7.11 -11.46 1.04
N TYR A 113 -6.26 -10.44 1.00
CA TYR A 113 -5.50 -9.96 2.15
C TYR A 113 -6.06 -8.65 2.68
N ASN A 114 -5.81 -8.38 3.95
CA ASN A 114 -6.10 -7.12 4.61
C ASN A 114 -4.86 -6.68 5.42
N ALA A 115 -4.53 -5.39 5.33
CA ALA A 115 -3.38 -4.83 6.01
C ALA A 115 -3.72 -3.45 6.61
N SER A 116 -3.21 -3.19 7.81
CA SER A 116 -3.11 -1.84 8.36
C SER A 116 -1.69 -1.33 8.17
N PHE A 117 -1.52 -0.03 8.02
CA PHE A 117 -0.19 0.56 7.87
C PHE A 117 -0.11 1.96 8.47
N THR A 118 1.12 2.38 8.72
CA THR A 118 1.50 3.75 9.02
C THR A 118 2.39 4.30 7.92
N ALA A 119 2.37 5.61 7.71
CA ALA A 119 3.26 6.29 6.78
C ALA A 119 3.76 7.61 7.37
N GLU A 120 4.97 8.01 7.00
CA GLU A 120 5.61 9.23 7.49
C GLU A 120 5.28 10.45 6.63
N GLN A 121 5.07 10.24 5.33
CA GLN A 121 4.81 11.31 4.38
C GLN A 121 3.74 10.88 3.37
N ALA A 122 2.93 11.84 2.95
CA ALA A 122 1.93 11.65 1.91
C ALA A 122 1.96 12.81 0.91
N GLN A 123 1.95 12.48 -0.37
CA GLN A 123 1.62 13.38 -1.48
C GLN A 123 0.32 12.84 -2.09
N LEU A 124 -0.76 13.60 -1.98
CA LEU A 124 -2.11 13.17 -2.35
C LEU A 124 -2.73 14.02 -3.48
N THR A 125 -1.94 14.91 -4.10
CA THR A 125 -2.34 15.88 -5.12
C THR A 125 -1.19 16.17 -6.07
#